data_AF-A0A5S5CBK1-F1
#
_entry.id   AF-A0A5S5CBK1-F1
#
_cell.length_a   1.000
_cell.length_b   1.000
_cell.length_c   1.000
_cell.angle_alpha   90.00
_cell.angle_beta   90.00
_cell.angle_gamma   90.00
#
_symmetry.space_group_name_H-M   'P 1'
#
loop_
_entity.id
_entity.type
_entity.pdbx_description
1 polymer ?
#
loop_
_entity_poly.entity_id
_entity_poly.type
_entity_poly.pdbx_seq_one_letter_code
_entity_poly.pdbx_strand_id
1 'polypeptide(L)'
;MKIARQAQAVKWMLILSMLFSLLVYFTPSPSTAADINLAYGRPVTVSSSESAHPGSNAVDANGNTRWSSGFADNQNFIVDLGSPQTVSSVLIKWEAAYATQFQIQTSTDNVTWTTRYENYNATGGTSSISFPAVTARYVKMFGIKRATAYGFSIWEFEVYGSAAANTVGVLDYLKGTGRTGTVIGEHNREPNSDPAKYTNAIIGITGKTPALWSGDFLFSSSDVSNRQTMIDEAKKQWANGAIVQLMMHVTPPTQSDVGSWDGGVVSELSDSQWSTLITNGGTLNTAWKKRLDTYAGYLQQLEDGGVTVLFRPFHEMNQSVFWWAGRPGTNGTAALYRLTRDYLVNTKGLTNLIWVWDMQDLESSDKFVSSWSSYNPGSSYWDIFALDIYNPDFFTTAKYNAALTVAGGKPIAIGECAKLPSPSVLAAQPKWAFAMGWSEWVYEPINGVEYNTDAEIRAVYHASNVITKDELPKLK
;
A
#
# COMPACT_ATOMS: atom_id res chain seq x y z
N MET A 1 -38.20 64.67 -26.34
CA MET A 1 -39.04 63.47 -26.22
C MET A 1 -38.78 62.88 -24.83
N LYS A 2 -39.76 63.09 -23.94
CA LYS A 2 -40.04 62.50 -22.61
C LYS A 2 -38.87 62.12 -21.66
N ILE A 3 -38.57 62.91 -20.61
CA ILE A 3 -39.17 62.92 -19.22
C ILE A 3 -38.42 61.90 -18.33
N ALA A 4 -37.97 62.12 -17.08
CA ALA A 4 -38.02 63.21 -16.09
C ALA A 4 -37.09 62.80 -14.90
N ARG A 5 -36.26 63.69 -14.36
CA ARG A 5 -36.42 64.54 -13.14
C ARG A 5 -35.90 63.93 -11.82
N GLN A 6 -35.01 64.73 -11.19
CA GLN A 6 -34.96 65.11 -9.76
C GLN A 6 -34.52 64.02 -8.75
N ALA A 7 -33.70 64.27 -7.71
CA ALA A 7 -33.17 65.49 -7.09
C ALA A 7 -31.96 65.18 -6.16
N GLN A 8 -31.15 66.23 -5.89
CA GLN A 8 -30.34 66.54 -4.68
C GLN A 8 -29.29 65.51 -4.18
N ALA A 9 -27.99 65.81 -4.28
CA ALA A 9 -27.17 66.59 -3.32
C ALA A 9 -27.26 65.99 -1.90
N VAL A 10 -26.19 65.49 -1.27
CA VAL A 10 -25.09 66.28 -0.67
C VAL A 10 -23.91 65.34 -0.34
N LYS A 11 -22.69 65.86 -0.52
CA LYS A 11 -21.36 65.37 -0.11
C LYS A 11 -21.35 64.66 1.26
N TRP A 12 -20.48 63.67 1.48
CA TRP A 12 -19.43 63.66 2.52
C TRP A 12 -18.52 62.43 2.33
N MET A 13 -17.23 62.65 2.55
CA MET A 13 -16.08 61.80 2.27
C MET A 13 -15.85 60.78 3.40
N LEU A 14 -15.44 59.55 3.01
CA LEU A 14 -14.50 58.65 3.68
C LEU A 14 -14.80 58.15 5.11
N ILE A 15 -15.39 56.96 5.22
CA ILE A 15 -14.93 55.86 6.08
C ILE A 15 -15.26 54.54 5.34
N LEU A 16 -14.26 53.88 4.74
CA LEU A 16 -14.43 52.53 4.19
C LEU A 16 -13.90 51.52 5.23
N SER A 17 -14.81 51.02 6.06
CA SER A 17 -14.56 49.90 6.96
C SER A 17 -14.53 48.58 6.19
N MET A 18 -13.49 47.79 6.43
CA MET A 18 -13.31 46.41 5.97
C MET A 18 -14.56 45.56 6.19
N LEU A 19 -15.05 44.90 5.13
CA LEU A 19 -15.94 43.75 5.21
C LEU A 19 -15.18 42.53 4.72
N PHE A 20 -14.62 41.79 5.68
CA PHE A 20 -14.15 40.41 5.48
C PHE A 20 -15.38 39.54 5.24
N SER A 21 -15.61 39.09 4.01
CA SER A 21 -16.58 38.04 3.73
C SER A 21 -15.95 36.71 4.11
N LEU A 22 -16.29 36.21 5.30
CA LEU A 22 -15.93 34.87 5.76
C LEU A 22 -16.75 33.85 4.95
N LEU A 23 -16.18 33.35 3.86
CA LEU A 23 -16.71 32.17 3.18
C LEU A 23 -16.42 30.96 4.06
N VAL A 24 -17.39 30.54 4.87
CA VAL A 24 -17.35 29.26 5.58
C VAL A 24 -17.57 28.17 4.54
N TYR A 25 -16.49 27.52 4.11
CA TYR A 25 -16.59 26.28 3.36
C TYR A 25 -17.13 25.21 4.32
N PHE A 26 -18.40 24.85 4.17
CA PHE A 26 -18.92 23.59 4.68
C PHE A 26 -18.26 22.48 3.88
N THR A 27 -17.13 21.94 4.36
CA THR A 27 -16.73 20.60 3.96
C THR A 27 -17.80 19.65 4.48
N PRO A 28 -18.52 18.89 3.65
CA PRO A 28 -19.36 17.82 4.17
C PRO A 28 -18.47 16.92 5.03
N SER A 29 -18.83 16.73 6.30
CA SER A 29 -18.18 15.70 7.12
C SER A 29 -18.24 14.38 6.35
N PRO A 30 -17.16 13.57 6.34
CA PRO A 30 -17.23 12.25 5.76
C PRO A 30 -18.43 11.54 6.38
N SER A 31 -19.34 11.07 5.54
CA SER A 31 -20.46 10.22 5.95
C SER A 31 -19.85 9.02 6.66
N THR A 32 -19.81 9.04 8.00
CA THR A 32 -19.44 7.88 8.80
C THR A 32 -20.45 6.80 8.47
N ALA A 33 -19.99 5.68 7.90
CA ALA A 33 -20.82 4.49 7.77
C ALA A 33 -21.46 4.21 9.14
N ALA A 34 -22.79 4.00 9.16
CA ALA A 34 -23.49 3.74 10.41
C ALA A 34 -22.89 2.50 11.10
N ASP A 35 -22.64 2.59 12.41
CA ASP A 35 -22.16 1.47 13.19
C ASP A 35 -23.17 0.31 13.12
N ILE A 36 -22.69 -0.88 12.72
CA ILE A 36 -23.48 -2.12 12.63
C ILE A 36 -23.16 -3.03 13.82
N ASN A 37 -24.10 -3.89 14.21
CA ASN A 37 -23.82 -4.95 15.20
C ASN A 37 -23.00 -6.08 14.55
N LEU A 38 -21.69 -6.05 14.77
CA LEU A 38 -20.70 -7.00 14.26
C LEU A 38 -20.80 -8.38 14.92
N ALA A 39 -21.41 -8.49 16.11
CA ALA A 39 -21.53 -9.73 16.86
C ALA A 39 -22.68 -10.63 16.41
N TYR A 40 -23.66 -10.08 15.67
CA TYR A 40 -24.85 -10.82 15.26
C TYR A 40 -24.51 -12.10 14.50
N GLY A 41 -24.98 -13.25 14.99
CA GLY A 41 -24.77 -14.58 14.41
C GLY A 41 -23.33 -15.08 14.45
N ARG A 42 -22.42 -14.41 15.18
CA ARG A 42 -20.99 -14.78 15.21
C ARG A 42 -20.70 -15.96 16.14
N PRO A 43 -19.63 -16.73 15.88
CA PRO A 43 -19.17 -17.77 16.80
C PRO A 43 -18.84 -17.21 18.19
N VAL A 44 -19.27 -17.92 19.22
CA VAL A 44 -19.06 -17.56 20.63
C VAL A 44 -18.30 -18.67 21.34
N THR A 45 -17.25 -18.30 22.07
CA THR A 45 -16.55 -19.16 23.04
C THR A 45 -16.84 -18.68 24.45
N VAL A 46 -17.31 -19.57 25.31
CA VAL A 46 -17.64 -19.27 26.71
C VAL A 46 -16.89 -20.20 27.66
N SER A 47 -16.62 -19.74 28.87
CA SER A 47 -15.98 -20.57 29.90
C SER A 47 -16.87 -21.71 30.39
N SER A 48 -18.18 -21.53 30.37
CA SER A 48 -19.17 -22.56 30.70
C SER A 48 -20.56 -22.18 30.17
N SER A 49 -21.49 -23.14 30.19
CA SER A 49 -22.90 -22.88 29.91
C SER A 49 -23.79 -23.77 30.78
N GLU A 50 -24.89 -23.22 31.28
CA GLU A 50 -26.01 -24.03 31.74
C GLU A 50 -26.67 -24.77 30.57
N SER A 51 -27.31 -25.90 30.86
CA SER A 51 -28.07 -26.65 29.86
C SER A 51 -29.12 -25.75 29.20
N ALA A 52 -29.26 -25.86 27.87
CA ALA A 52 -30.15 -25.04 27.03
C ALA A 52 -29.87 -23.52 26.97
N HIS A 53 -28.78 -23.04 27.58
CA HIS A 53 -28.37 -21.63 27.54
C HIS A 53 -26.96 -21.40 26.96
N PRO A 54 -26.68 -21.87 25.73
CA PRO A 54 -25.36 -21.72 25.09
C PRO A 54 -25.04 -20.26 24.78
N GLY A 55 -23.75 -19.98 24.57
CA GLY A 55 -23.25 -18.64 24.24
C GLY A 55 -23.90 -18.01 23.00
N SER A 56 -24.28 -18.83 22.01
CA SER A 56 -24.92 -18.39 20.76
C SER A 56 -26.25 -17.66 21.00
N ASN A 57 -26.93 -17.93 22.10
CA ASN A 57 -28.21 -17.29 22.44
C ASN A 57 -28.09 -15.80 22.79
N ALA A 58 -26.88 -15.30 23.06
CA ALA A 58 -26.67 -13.89 23.39
C ALA A 58 -26.18 -13.07 22.18
N VAL A 59 -26.15 -13.66 20.98
CA VAL A 59 -25.76 -12.97 19.74
C VAL A 59 -26.75 -13.24 18.60
N ASP A 60 -27.97 -13.69 18.93
CA ASP A 60 -28.99 -14.12 17.98
C ASP A 60 -30.08 -13.05 17.71
N ALA A 61 -29.98 -11.89 18.38
CA ALA A 61 -30.96 -10.81 18.36
C ALA A 61 -32.38 -11.23 18.79
N ASN A 62 -32.49 -12.29 19.57
CA ASN A 62 -33.73 -12.73 20.18
C ASN A 62 -33.70 -12.47 21.69
N GLY A 63 -34.33 -11.37 22.11
CA GLY A 63 -34.42 -10.98 23.53
C GLY A 63 -35.18 -11.94 24.45
N ASN A 64 -35.59 -13.13 23.99
CA ASN A 64 -36.18 -14.20 24.79
C ASN A 64 -35.22 -15.38 25.04
N THR A 65 -34.05 -15.40 24.40
CA THR A 65 -32.99 -16.40 24.59
C THR A 65 -31.81 -15.77 25.30
N ARG A 66 -31.11 -16.55 26.13
CA ARG A 66 -29.97 -16.07 26.91
C ARG A 66 -28.83 -17.07 26.92
N TRP A 67 -27.61 -16.56 27.03
CA TRP A 67 -26.50 -17.32 27.56
C TRP A 67 -26.54 -17.29 29.09
N SER A 68 -26.19 -18.41 29.73
CA SER A 68 -26.01 -18.47 31.18
C SER A 68 -24.77 -19.28 31.52
N SER A 69 -23.88 -18.75 32.35
CA SER A 69 -22.70 -19.47 32.82
C SER A 69 -23.03 -20.46 33.95
N GLY A 70 -22.08 -21.34 34.25
CA GLY A 70 -22.04 -22.04 35.54
C GLY A 70 -21.94 -21.06 36.72
N PHE A 71 -22.25 -21.57 37.92
CA PHE A 71 -22.43 -20.74 39.13
C PHE A 71 -21.10 -20.41 39.80
N ALA A 72 -20.22 -19.75 39.06
CA ALA A 72 -18.89 -19.37 39.49
C ALA A 72 -18.53 -17.98 38.98
N ASP A 73 -17.70 -17.28 39.74
CA ASP A 73 -17.07 -16.02 39.32
C ASP A 73 -16.02 -16.29 38.22
N ASN A 74 -15.43 -15.22 37.67
CA ASN A 74 -14.37 -15.27 36.65
C ASN A 74 -14.77 -16.05 35.38
N GLN A 75 -15.94 -15.73 34.80
CA GLN A 75 -16.44 -16.35 33.57
C GLN A 75 -16.17 -15.46 32.36
N ASN A 76 -16.00 -16.09 31.19
CA ASN A 76 -15.74 -15.41 29.93
C ASN A 76 -16.87 -15.64 28.94
N PHE A 77 -17.19 -14.59 28.19
CA PHE A 77 -18.00 -14.64 26.97
C PHE A 77 -17.23 -13.94 25.85
N ILE A 78 -16.78 -14.69 24.85
CA ILE A 78 -15.92 -14.21 23.76
C ILE A 78 -16.64 -14.36 22.44
N VAL A 79 -16.77 -13.27 21.68
CA VAL A 79 -17.27 -13.29 20.30
C VAL A 79 -16.09 -13.22 19.33
N ASP A 80 -16.05 -14.10 18.34
CA ASP A 80 -15.15 -14.01 17.18
C ASP A 80 -15.87 -13.29 16.02
N LEU A 81 -15.44 -12.06 15.70
CA LEU A 81 -15.99 -11.27 14.61
C LEU A 81 -15.62 -11.83 13.21
N GLY A 82 -14.83 -12.90 13.15
CA GLY A 82 -14.41 -13.63 11.96
C GLY A 82 -13.18 -13.03 11.26
N SER A 83 -12.98 -11.71 11.39
CA SER A 83 -11.81 -10.97 10.89
C SER A 83 -11.59 -9.72 11.75
N PRO A 84 -10.43 -9.06 11.69
CA PRO A 84 -10.26 -7.76 12.35
C PRO A 84 -11.30 -6.76 11.85
N GLN A 85 -12.04 -6.13 12.77
CA GLN A 85 -13.04 -5.10 12.51
C GLN A 85 -12.72 -3.84 13.32
N THR A 86 -13.25 -2.68 12.93
CA THR A 86 -13.18 -1.47 13.74
C THR A 86 -14.32 -1.49 14.74
N VAL A 87 -14.01 -1.60 16.03
CA VAL A 87 -14.98 -1.66 17.13
C VAL A 87 -14.95 -0.38 17.94
N SER A 88 -16.11 0.23 18.18
CA SER A 88 -16.28 1.50 18.91
C SER A 88 -17.10 1.36 20.18
N SER A 89 -17.98 0.34 20.25
CA SER A 89 -18.85 0.15 21.41
C SER A 89 -19.34 -1.27 21.59
N VAL A 90 -19.80 -1.56 22.81
CA VAL A 90 -20.42 -2.82 23.21
C VAL A 90 -21.70 -2.51 23.97
N LEU A 91 -22.76 -3.26 23.69
CA LEU A 91 -24.00 -3.23 24.46
C LEU A 91 -24.23 -4.61 25.07
N ILE A 92 -24.45 -4.64 26.38
CA ILE A 92 -24.84 -5.86 27.10
C ILE A 92 -26.24 -5.68 27.66
N LYS A 93 -27.17 -6.55 27.30
CA LYS A 93 -28.47 -6.69 27.98
C LYS A 93 -28.36 -7.83 28.99
N TRP A 94 -28.21 -7.49 30.25
CA TRP A 94 -28.15 -8.47 31.33
C TRP A 94 -29.53 -9.02 31.67
N GLU A 95 -29.57 -10.27 32.12
CA GLU A 95 -30.69 -10.82 32.87
C GLU A 95 -30.58 -10.44 34.36
N ALA A 96 -31.52 -10.85 35.22
CA ALA A 96 -31.45 -10.62 36.66
C ALA A 96 -30.15 -11.18 37.31
N ALA A 97 -29.58 -12.26 36.75
CA ALA A 97 -28.28 -12.80 37.17
C ALA A 97 -27.10 -12.12 36.44
N TYR A 98 -26.86 -10.84 36.75
CA TYR A 98 -25.84 -10.02 36.09
C TYR A 98 -24.46 -10.02 36.81
N ALA A 99 -23.45 -9.39 36.19
CA ALA A 99 -22.15 -9.14 36.81
C ALA A 99 -22.13 -7.82 37.59
N THR A 100 -21.76 -7.82 38.88
CA THR A 100 -21.47 -6.58 39.61
C THR A 100 -20.09 -6.04 39.27
N GLN A 101 -19.17 -6.91 38.86
CA GLN A 101 -17.82 -6.54 38.41
C GLN A 101 -17.52 -7.22 37.08
N PHE A 102 -17.14 -6.46 36.06
CA PHE A 102 -16.78 -7.00 34.75
C PHE A 102 -15.85 -6.09 33.95
N GLN A 103 -15.21 -6.65 32.93
CA GLN A 103 -14.41 -5.93 31.94
C GLN A 103 -14.89 -6.23 30.51
N ILE A 104 -14.71 -5.25 29.62
CA ILE A 104 -14.68 -5.47 28.18
C ILE A 104 -13.23 -5.46 27.72
N GLN A 105 -12.84 -6.53 27.04
CA GLN A 105 -11.50 -6.70 26.48
C GLN A 105 -11.58 -6.96 24.98
N THR A 106 -10.57 -6.50 24.24
CA THR A 106 -10.43 -6.72 22.80
C THR A 106 -9.11 -7.41 22.48
N SER A 107 -9.09 -8.21 21.42
CA SER A 107 -7.90 -8.90 20.92
C SER A 107 -7.94 -9.08 19.39
N THR A 108 -6.78 -9.15 18.75
CA THR A 108 -6.64 -9.54 17.33
C THR A 108 -6.28 -11.02 17.16
N ASP A 109 -5.76 -11.67 18.20
CA ASP A 109 -5.15 -13.02 18.14
C ASP A 109 -5.80 -14.04 19.09
N ASN A 110 -6.74 -13.62 19.95
CA ASN A 110 -7.38 -14.42 21.01
C ASN A 110 -6.43 -14.87 22.15
N VAL A 111 -5.21 -14.34 22.19
CA VAL A 111 -4.17 -14.68 23.17
C VAL A 111 -3.83 -13.46 24.01
N THR A 112 -3.53 -12.35 23.35
CA THR A 112 -3.17 -11.08 23.98
C THR A 112 -4.42 -10.21 24.11
N TRP A 113 -4.76 -9.77 25.32
CA TRP A 113 -5.98 -9.03 25.61
C TRP A 113 -5.68 -7.63 26.12
N THR A 114 -6.41 -6.64 25.60
CA THR A 114 -6.38 -5.26 26.10
C THR A 114 -7.73 -4.90 26.69
N THR A 115 -7.76 -4.46 27.95
CA THR A 115 -8.97 -3.93 28.60
C THR A 115 -9.34 -2.59 27.99
N ARG A 116 -10.59 -2.47 27.53
CA ARG A 116 -11.17 -1.23 26.97
C ARG A 116 -12.14 -0.56 27.93
N TYR A 117 -12.74 -1.34 28.83
CA TYR A 117 -13.65 -0.85 29.85
C TYR A 117 -13.66 -1.78 31.06
N GLU A 118 -13.90 -1.20 32.24
CA GLU A 118 -14.08 -1.93 33.49
C GLU A 118 -15.14 -1.27 34.37
N ASN A 119 -15.90 -2.08 35.08
CA ASN A 119 -16.91 -1.64 36.04
C ASN A 119 -16.89 -2.57 37.25
N TYR A 120 -16.87 -2.01 38.47
CA TYR A 120 -16.75 -2.76 39.72
C TYR A 120 -17.99 -2.67 40.62
N ASN A 121 -19.06 -2.02 40.16
CA ASN A 121 -20.29 -1.78 40.92
C ASN A 121 -21.52 -1.67 40.01
N ALA A 122 -21.59 -2.50 38.97
CA ALA A 122 -22.71 -2.52 38.05
C ALA A 122 -24.02 -2.95 38.73
N THR A 123 -25.14 -2.43 38.25
CA THR A 123 -26.49 -2.64 38.84
C THR A 123 -27.41 -3.49 37.95
N GLY A 124 -26.86 -4.16 36.93
CA GLY A 124 -27.62 -4.96 35.96
C GLY A 124 -28.30 -4.11 34.89
N GLY A 125 -29.33 -4.67 34.23
CA GLY A 125 -30.06 -3.99 33.15
C GLY A 125 -29.27 -3.91 31.85
N THR A 126 -29.33 -2.79 31.14
CA THR A 126 -28.56 -2.59 29.90
C THR A 126 -27.29 -1.78 30.17
N SER A 127 -26.13 -2.33 29.83
CA SER A 127 -24.85 -1.61 29.83
C SER A 127 -24.51 -1.19 28.41
N SER A 128 -24.48 0.12 28.14
CA SER A 128 -24.00 0.69 26.87
C SER A 128 -22.61 1.28 27.09
N ILE A 129 -21.60 0.74 26.39
CA ILE A 129 -20.19 0.98 26.66
C ILE A 129 -19.54 1.49 25.38
N SER A 130 -19.04 2.72 25.39
CA SER A 130 -18.26 3.31 24.28
C SER A 130 -16.80 3.48 24.66
N PHE A 131 -15.89 3.28 23.71
CA PHE A 131 -14.45 3.52 23.86
C PHE A 131 -13.86 4.03 22.54
N PRO A 132 -12.64 4.62 22.54
CA PRO A 132 -11.98 4.99 21.29
C PRO A 132 -11.92 3.82 20.31
N ALA A 133 -12.26 4.06 19.04
CA ALA A 133 -12.35 2.99 18.05
C ALA A 133 -11.02 2.23 17.92
N VAL A 134 -11.10 0.90 17.89
CA VAL A 134 -9.93 0.01 17.82
C VAL A 134 -10.14 -1.10 16.81
N THR A 135 -9.06 -1.59 16.22
CA THR A 135 -9.10 -2.81 15.42
C THR A 135 -9.08 -4.04 16.33
N ALA A 136 -10.09 -4.90 16.24
CA ALA A 136 -10.22 -6.12 17.01
C ALA A 136 -10.90 -7.24 16.20
N ARG A 137 -10.48 -8.48 16.38
CA ARG A 137 -11.20 -9.67 15.87
C ARG A 137 -12.04 -10.32 16.96
N TYR A 138 -11.57 -10.28 18.21
CA TYR A 138 -12.23 -10.89 19.35
C TYR A 138 -12.63 -9.82 20.35
N VAL A 139 -13.86 -9.92 20.85
CA VAL A 139 -14.38 -9.06 21.93
C VAL A 139 -14.86 -9.95 23.07
N LYS A 140 -14.44 -9.64 24.29
CA LYS A 140 -14.67 -10.45 25.48
C LYS A 140 -15.35 -9.64 26.57
N MET A 141 -16.42 -10.19 27.13
CA MET A 141 -16.88 -9.88 28.48
C MET A 141 -16.19 -10.81 29.45
N PHE A 142 -15.42 -10.25 30.38
CA PHE A 142 -14.84 -10.98 31.51
C PHE A 142 -15.61 -10.63 32.78
N GLY A 143 -16.45 -11.55 33.24
CA GLY A 143 -17.27 -11.40 34.44
C GLY A 143 -16.44 -11.75 35.68
N ILE A 144 -16.08 -10.74 36.45
CA ILE A 144 -15.23 -10.88 37.64
C ILE A 144 -16.06 -11.36 38.82
N LYS A 145 -17.21 -10.73 39.10
CA LYS A 145 -18.04 -11.04 40.27
C LYS A 145 -19.53 -11.02 39.97
N ARG A 146 -20.23 -12.07 40.39
CA ARG A 146 -21.68 -12.22 40.19
C ARG A 146 -22.49 -11.35 41.14
N ALA A 147 -23.68 -10.95 40.71
CA ALA A 147 -24.64 -10.21 41.54
C ALA A 147 -25.48 -11.12 42.45
N THR A 148 -25.67 -12.38 42.04
CA THR A 148 -26.57 -13.34 42.69
C THR A 148 -25.86 -14.66 42.96
N ALA A 149 -26.57 -15.62 43.56
CA ALA A 149 -26.05 -16.99 43.73
C ALA A 149 -25.99 -17.77 42.40
N TYR A 150 -26.70 -17.32 41.36
CA TYR A 150 -26.70 -17.91 40.01
C TYR A 150 -25.49 -17.45 39.18
N GLY A 151 -25.28 -18.01 37.99
CA GLY A 151 -24.22 -17.63 37.06
C GLY A 151 -24.38 -16.21 36.48
N PHE A 152 -23.52 -15.84 35.53
CA PHE A 152 -23.73 -14.65 34.70
C PHE A 152 -24.69 -14.98 33.57
N SER A 153 -25.63 -14.09 33.30
CA SER A 153 -26.68 -14.30 32.32
C SER A 153 -26.88 -13.08 31.44
N ILE A 154 -26.82 -13.28 30.12
CA ILE A 154 -26.85 -12.24 29.09
C ILE A 154 -27.96 -12.58 28.09
N TRP A 155 -28.92 -11.66 27.92
CA TRP A 155 -29.90 -11.70 26.84
C TRP A 155 -29.26 -11.35 25.50
N GLU A 156 -28.49 -10.26 25.44
CA GLU A 156 -27.81 -9.82 24.22
C GLU A 156 -26.42 -9.24 24.52
N PHE A 157 -25.45 -9.60 23.68
CA PHE A 157 -24.10 -9.06 23.64
C PHE A 157 -23.84 -8.54 22.23
N GLU A 158 -24.05 -7.23 22.05
CA GLU A 158 -23.94 -6.57 20.76
C GLU A 158 -22.60 -5.82 20.70
N VAL A 159 -21.89 -5.94 19.58
CA VAL A 159 -20.60 -5.26 19.35
C VAL A 159 -20.80 -4.33 18.18
N TYR A 160 -20.68 -3.02 18.41
CA TYR A 160 -20.91 -2.01 17.38
C TYR A 160 -19.62 -1.42 16.85
N GLY A 161 -19.64 -1.18 15.55
CA GLY A 161 -18.56 -0.54 14.82
C GLY A 161 -18.77 -0.68 13.32
N SER A 162 -17.71 -0.51 12.56
CA SER A 162 -17.71 -0.73 11.12
C SER A 162 -16.85 -1.93 10.77
N ALA A 163 -17.09 -2.50 9.58
CA ALA A 163 -16.05 -3.32 8.99
C ALA A 163 -14.77 -2.48 9.03
N ALA A 164 -13.68 -3.05 9.59
CA ALA A 164 -12.38 -2.46 9.29
C ALA A 164 -12.36 -2.33 7.78
N ALA A 165 -11.87 -1.21 7.24
CA ALA A 165 -11.56 -1.18 5.82
C ALA A 165 -10.77 -2.47 5.57
N ASN A 166 -11.31 -3.40 4.78
CA ASN A 166 -10.64 -4.65 4.45
C ASN A 166 -9.53 -4.26 3.48
N THR A 167 -8.53 -3.56 4.01
CA THR A 167 -7.39 -3.08 3.28
C THR A 167 -6.50 -4.27 3.08
N VAL A 168 -6.36 -4.70 1.83
CA VAL A 168 -5.36 -5.71 1.52
C VAL A 168 -4.04 -4.96 1.38
N GLY A 169 -3.03 -5.32 2.17
CA GLY A 169 -1.70 -4.75 2.02
C GLY A 169 -1.18 -4.99 0.59
N VAL A 170 -0.52 -4.01 -0.01
CA VAL A 170 -0.09 -4.06 -1.43
C VAL A 170 0.69 -5.34 -1.74
N LEU A 171 1.66 -5.69 -0.89
CA LEU A 171 2.45 -6.91 -1.09
C LEU A 171 1.62 -8.19 -0.99
N ASP A 172 0.65 -8.25 -0.06
CA ASP A 172 -0.19 -9.43 0.11
C ASP A 172 -1.18 -9.59 -1.04
N TYR A 173 -1.69 -8.48 -1.58
CA TYR A 173 -2.45 -8.50 -2.83
C TYR A 173 -1.61 -9.05 -4.00
N LEU A 174 -0.37 -8.56 -4.16
CA LEU A 174 0.52 -8.97 -5.25
C LEU A 174 1.00 -10.43 -5.13
N LYS A 175 1.10 -10.98 -3.91
CA LYS A 175 1.36 -12.42 -3.66
C LYS A 175 0.25 -13.35 -4.17
N GLY A 176 -0.95 -12.84 -4.44
CA GLY A 176 -1.98 -13.56 -5.19
C GLY A 176 -3.18 -14.07 -4.38
N THR A 177 -3.30 -13.78 -3.09
CA THR A 177 -4.56 -14.07 -2.37
C THR A 177 -5.65 -13.12 -2.86
N GLY A 178 -6.51 -13.59 -3.76
CA GLY A 178 -7.66 -12.85 -4.28
C GLY A 178 -7.41 -12.02 -5.55
N ARG A 179 -6.20 -12.08 -6.13
CA ARG A 179 -5.91 -11.43 -7.42
C ARG A 179 -6.38 -12.31 -8.59
N THR A 180 -7.20 -11.77 -9.48
CA THR A 180 -7.80 -12.49 -10.62
C THR A 180 -7.02 -12.34 -11.93
N GLY A 181 -5.98 -11.50 -11.96
CA GLY A 181 -5.22 -11.18 -13.17
C GLY A 181 -3.96 -10.38 -12.89
N THR A 182 -3.14 -10.11 -13.91
CA THR A 182 -1.92 -9.30 -13.78
C THR A 182 -2.26 -7.82 -13.69
N VAL A 183 -1.72 -7.12 -12.69
CA VAL A 183 -1.86 -5.66 -12.55
C VAL A 183 -1.14 -5.00 -13.72
N ILE A 184 -1.84 -4.18 -14.50
CA ILE A 184 -1.19 -3.40 -15.58
C ILE A 184 -0.81 -2.02 -15.08
N GLY A 185 0.43 -1.62 -15.37
CA GLY A 185 0.98 -0.33 -14.99
C GLY A 185 1.53 0.44 -16.18
N GLU A 186 1.75 1.73 -15.93
CA GLU A 186 2.37 2.64 -16.88
C GLU A 186 3.47 3.44 -16.19
N HIS A 187 4.67 3.44 -16.79
CA HIS A 187 5.77 4.25 -16.30
C HIS A 187 5.69 5.67 -16.84
N ASN A 188 5.94 6.65 -15.97
CA ASN A 188 6.06 8.05 -16.34
C ASN A 188 7.52 8.46 -16.15
N ARG A 189 8.29 8.34 -17.23
CA ARG A 189 9.64 8.91 -17.32
C ARG A 189 9.58 10.44 -17.36
N GLU A 190 10.71 11.09 -17.62
CA GLU A 190 10.78 12.54 -17.71
C GLU A 190 9.72 13.16 -18.67
N PRO A 191 9.21 14.37 -18.35
CA PRO A 191 9.66 15.25 -17.25
C PRO A 191 8.86 15.09 -15.95
N ASN A 192 9.54 15.24 -14.80
CA ASN A 192 8.88 15.28 -13.49
C ASN A 192 7.95 16.49 -13.28
N SER A 193 7.97 17.48 -14.19
CA SER A 193 6.98 18.57 -14.21
C SER A 193 5.61 18.14 -14.72
N ASP A 194 5.50 16.99 -15.40
CA ASP A 194 4.25 16.38 -15.84
C ASP A 194 4.24 14.87 -15.53
N PRO A 195 4.20 14.49 -14.24
CA PRO A 195 4.44 13.12 -13.78
C PRO A 195 3.32 12.12 -14.10
N ALA A 196 2.25 12.54 -14.78
CA ALA A 196 1.16 11.67 -15.24
C ALA A 196 1.02 11.62 -16.77
N LYS A 197 1.95 12.25 -17.52
CA LYS A 197 1.88 12.41 -18.97
C LYS A 197 1.54 11.11 -19.71
N TYR A 198 2.31 10.06 -19.47
CA TYR A 198 2.19 8.80 -20.21
C TYR A 198 1.00 7.96 -19.72
N THR A 199 0.71 8.02 -18.41
CA THR A 199 -0.52 7.46 -17.84
C THR A 199 -1.77 8.06 -18.51
N ASN A 200 -1.79 9.37 -18.71
CA ASN A 200 -2.90 10.07 -19.37
C ASN A 200 -3.02 9.70 -20.85
N ALA A 201 -1.91 9.46 -21.55
CA ALA A 201 -1.93 8.98 -22.94
C ALA A 201 -2.59 7.60 -23.04
N ILE A 202 -2.24 6.66 -22.15
CA ILE A 202 -2.88 5.34 -22.08
C ILE A 202 -4.37 5.45 -21.78
N ILE A 203 -4.78 6.33 -20.86
CA ILE A 203 -6.20 6.59 -20.59
C ILE A 203 -6.90 7.09 -21.87
N GLY A 204 -6.26 7.97 -22.65
CA GLY A 204 -6.77 8.45 -23.92
C GLY A 204 -6.99 7.34 -24.96
N ILE A 205 -6.06 6.38 -25.06
CA ILE A 205 -6.12 5.26 -26.00
C ILE A 205 -7.19 4.22 -25.59
N THR A 206 -7.32 3.97 -24.28
CA THR A 206 -8.02 2.80 -23.75
C THR A 206 -9.35 3.11 -23.06
N GLY A 207 -9.52 4.34 -22.57
CA GLY A 207 -10.58 4.70 -21.63
C GLY A 207 -10.44 4.06 -20.24
N LYS A 208 -9.30 3.42 -19.94
CA LYS A 208 -9.04 2.72 -18.68
C LYS A 208 -7.82 3.33 -17.98
N THR A 209 -7.86 3.39 -16.64
CA THR A 209 -6.73 3.88 -15.85
C THR A 209 -5.81 2.73 -15.46
N PRO A 210 -4.49 2.81 -15.72
CA PRO A 210 -3.53 1.82 -15.22
C PRO A 210 -3.65 1.64 -13.71
N ALA A 211 -3.56 0.38 -13.24
CA ALA A 211 -3.66 0.06 -11.83
C ALA A 211 -2.40 0.42 -11.05
N LEU A 212 -1.24 0.43 -11.72
CA LEU A 212 0.04 0.84 -11.18
C LEU A 212 0.50 2.11 -11.90
N TRP A 213 0.76 3.15 -11.11
CA TRP A 213 1.45 4.35 -11.57
C TRP A 213 2.91 4.27 -11.13
N SER A 214 3.84 4.57 -12.04
CA SER A 214 5.25 4.63 -11.72
C SER A 214 5.88 5.96 -12.11
N GLY A 215 6.76 6.47 -11.25
CA GLY A 215 7.64 7.63 -11.51
C GLY A 215 9.11 7.34 -11.21
N ASP A 216 9.97 8.32 -11.48
CA ASP A 216 11.42 8.23 -11.31
C ASP A 216 11.99 9.49 -10.64
N PHE A 217 12.96 9.31 -9.74
CA PHE A 217 13.68 10.42 -9.13
C PHE A 217 14.49 11.24 -10.14
N LEU A 218 15.01 10.62 -11.21
CA LEU A 218 15.73 11.27 -12.32
C LEU A 218 16.91 12.17 -11.87
N PHE A 219 17.60 12.78 -12.83
CA PHE A 219 18.90 13.43 -12.61
C PHE A 219 19.07 14.77 -13.34
N SER A 220 18.18 15.14 -14.27
CA SER A 220 18.29 16.44 -14.95
C SER A 220 18.01 17.58 -13.97
N SER A 221 18.54 18.78 -14.21
CA SER A 221 18.27 19.93 -13.33
C SER A 221 16.77 20.23 -13.22
N SER A 222 16.04 20.07 -14.32
CA SER A 222 14.59 20.28 -14.36
C SER A 222 13.89 19.23 -13.51
N ASP A 223 14.24 17.96 -13.68
CA ASP A 223 13.56 16.87 -12.96
C ASP A 223 13.85 16.90 -11.47
N VAL A 224 15.10 17.17 -11.09
CA VAL A 224 15.50 17.33 -9.67
C VAL A 224 14.70 18.45 -9.02
N SER A 225 14.50 19.57 -9.71
CA SER A 225 13.69 20.70 -9.19
C SER A 225 12.19 20.39 -9.09
N ASN A 226 11.70 19.40 -9.86
CA ASN A 226 10.29 18.99 -9.91
C ASN A 226 9.99 17.66 -9.19
N ARG A 227 10.94 17.10 -8.42
CA ARG A 227 10.70 15.87 -7.65
C ARG A 227 9.52 16.00 -6.69
N GLN A 228 9.31 17.17 -6.08
CA GLN A 228 8.14 17.38 -5.22
C GLN A 228 6.83 17.25 -6.01
N THR A 229 6.77 17.75 -7.25
CA THR A 229 5.61 17.58 -8.14
C THR A 229 5.32 16.10 -8.41
N MET A 230 6.36 15.31 -8.68
CA MET A 230 6.24 13.85 -8.85
C MET A 230 5.74 13.16 -7.56
N ILE A 231 6.23 13.57 -6.39
CA ILE A 231 5.82 13.01 -5.10
C ILE A 231 4.36 13.38 -4.76
N ASP A 232 3.93 14.59 -5.09
CA ASP A 232 2.54 15.01 -4.91
C ASP A 232 1.59 14.25 -5.85
N GLU A 233 2.03 13.96 -7.09
CA GLU A 233 1.29 13.08 -7.99
C GLU A 233 1.23 11.65 -7.47
N ALA A 234 2.33 11.10 -6.93
CA ALA A 234 2.34 9.78 -6.31
C ALA A 234 1.29 9.67 -5.17
N LYS A 235 1.19 10.70 -4.31
CA LYS A 235 0.15 10.80 -3.27
C LYS A 235 -1.26 10.84 -3.89
N LYS A 236 -1.45 11.58 -4.97
CA LYS A 236 -2.74 11.67 -5.69
C LYS A 236 -3.13 10.33 -6.31
N GLN A 237 -2.19 9.62 -6.92
CA GLN A 237 -2.41 8.30 -7.52
C GLN A 237 -2.81 7.27 -6.45
N TRP A 238 -2.08 7.23 -5.32
CA TRP A 238 -2.47 6.44 -4.16
C TRP A 238 -3.84 6.83 -3.60
N ALA A 239 -4.11 8.14 -3.49
CA ALA A 239 -5.39 8.63 -3.01
C ALA A 239 -6.56 8.15 -3.89
N ASN A 240 -6.33 7.98 -5.19
CA ASN A 240 -7.27 7.48 -6.18
C ASN A 240 -7.30 5.95 -6.33
N GLY A 241 -6.54 5.23 -5.48
CA GLY A 241 -6.55 3.77 -5.39
C GLY A 241 -5.53 3.05 -6.28
N ALA A 242 -4.62 3.76 -6.96
CA ALA A 242 -3.55 3.13 -7.72
C ALA A 242 -2.42 2.63 -6.81
N ILE A 243 -1.73 1.57 -7.24
CA ILE A 243 -0.44 1.15 -6.67
C ILE A 243 0.62 2.16 -7.13
N VAL A 244 1.51 2.56 -6.21
CA VAL A 244 2.60 3.49 -6.49
C VAL A 244 3.92 2.74 -6.57
N GLN A 245 4.67 2.97 -7.65
CA GLN A 245 6.05 2.51 -7.81
C GLN A 245 7.00 3.68 -8.06
N LEU A 246 8.16 3.67 -7.42
CA LEU A 246 9.23 4.62 -7.69
C LEU A 246 10.53 3.88 -8.04
N MET A 247 11.20 4.35 -9.09
CA MET A 247 12.57 3.96 -9.44
C MET A 247 13.51 5.16 -9.36
N MET A 248 14.78 4.94 -9.71
CA MET A 248 15.80 5.96 -9.53
C MET A 248 16.93 5.82 -10.56
N HIS A 249 16.80 6.50 -11.71
CA HIS A 249 17.97 6.87 -12.50
C HIS A 249 18.69 8.04 -11.81
N VAL A 250 19.94 7.80 -11.40
CA VAL A 250 20.69 8.73 -10.55
C VAL A 250 22.16 8.76 -10.94
N THR A 251 22.79 9.92 -10.76
CA THR A 251 24.24 10.09 -10.96
C THR A 251 25.05 9.33 -9.90
N PRO A 252 26.33 9.01 -10.17
CA PRO A 252 27.19 8.38 -9.19
C PRO A 252 27.48 9.31 -8.00
N PRO A 253 27.80 8.76 -6.81
CA PRO A 253 28.13 9.56 -5.62
C PRO A 253 29.44 10.37 -5.75
N THR A 254 30.18 10.21 -6.85
CA THR A 254 31.31 11.05 -7.24
C THR A 254 30.89 12.41 -7.81
N GLN A 255 29.60 12.56 -8.16
CA GLN A 255 29.05 13.74 -8.82
C GLN A 255 27.92 14.36 -8.00
N SER A 256 27.45 15.53 -8.43
CA SER A 256 26.25 16.17 -7.89
C SER A 256 24.99 15.37 -8.23
N ASP A 257 23.88 15.61 -7.51
CA ASP A 257 22.60 14.93 -7.77
C ASP A 257 21.96 15.36 -9.10
N VAL A 258 22.33 16.55 -9.59
CA VAL A 258 22.06 17.00 -10.96
C VAL A 258 23.20 16.52 -11.87
N GLY A 259 22.86 15.94 -13.00
CA GLY A 259 23.83 15.50 -13.99
C GLY A 259 23.23 15.24 -15.37
N SER A 260 23.85 14.33 -16.10
CA SER A 260 23.47 13.94 -17.47
C SER A 260 23.31 12.43 -17.57
N TRP A 261 22.75 11.97 -18.69
CA TRP A 261 22.67 10.55 -19.00
C TRP A 261 24.09 10.01 -19.24
N ASP A 262 24.71 10.43 -20.35
CA ASP A 262 26.10 10.10 -20.69
C ASP A 262 27.09 10.79 -19.76
N GLY A 263 28.01 10.02 -19.18
CA GLY A 263 28.99 10.51 -18.20
C GLY A 263 28.42 10.77 -16.80
N GLY A 264 27.09 10.64 -16.62
CA GLY A 264 26.42 10.68 -15.32
C GLY A 264 25.84 9.32 -14.97
N VAL A 265 24.57 9.09 -15.26
CA VAL A 265 23.90 7.79 -15.01
C VAL A 265 24.63 6.65 -15.72
N VAL A 266 24.94 6.85 -17.01
CA VAL A 266 25.79 5.98 -17.81
C VAL A 266 27.24 6.40 -17.61
N SER A 267 27.85 5.80 -16.61
CA SER A 267 29.26 5.97 -16.26
C SER A 267 29.72 4.76 -15.45
N GLU A 268 30.98 4.76 -15.02
CA GLU A 268 31.54 3.68 -14.20
C GLU A 268 32.26 4.25 -12.97
N LEU A 269 32.31 3.45 -11.92
CA LEU A 269 33.21 3.67 -10.78
C LEU A 269 34.41 2.74 -10.90
N SER A 270 35.61 3.26 -10.61
CA SER A 270 36.79 2.42 -10.43
C SER A 270 36.61 1.46 -9.25
N ASP A 271 37.40 0.39 -9.18
CA ASP A 271 37.33 -0.55 -8.05
C ASP A 271 37.68 0.10 -6.71
N SER A 272 38.59 1.08 -6.71
CA SER A 272 38.90 1.86 -5.51
C SER A 272 37.72 2.73 -5.08
N GLN A 273 37.05 3.40 -6.03
CA GLN A 273 35.84 4.17 -5.75
C GLN A 273 34.73 3.25 -5.22
N TRP A 274 34.46 2.14 -5.89
CA TRP A 274 33.48 1.14 -5.48
C TRP A 274 33.75 0.62 -4.05
N SER A 275 35.01 0.30 -3.75
CA SER A 275 35.42 -0.13 -2.42
C SER A 275 35.07 0.90 -1.35
N THR A 276 35.31 2.19 -1.60
CA THR A 276 34.92 3.26 -0.65
C THR A 276 33.42 3.50 -0.57
N LEU A 277 32.64 3.12 -1.59
CA LEU A 277 31.18 3.24 -1.59
C LEU A 277 30.54 2.20 -0.67
N ILE A 278 30.97 0.94 -0.79
CA ILE A 278 30.38 -0.17 -0.03
C ILE A 278 30.98 -0.33 1.38
N THR A 279 32.03 0.41 1.71
CA THR A 279 32.65 0.41 3.05
C THR A 279 32.02 1.48 3.94
N ASN A 280 31.47 1.09 5.08
CA ASN A 280 30.89 2.04 6.04
C ASN A 280 31.91 3.11 6.47
N GLY A 281 31.56 4.39 6.32
CA GLY A 281 32.46 5.51 6.63
C GLY A 281 33.45 5.87 5.51
N GLY A 282 33.46 5.13 4.40
CA GLY A 282 34.22 5.51 3.21
C GLY A 282 33.72 6.83 2.58
N THR A 283 34.57 7.46 1.75
CA THR A 283 34.26 8.76 1.15
C THR A 283 32.98 8.70 0.31
N LEU A 284 32.88 7.75 -0.62
CA LEU A 284 31.67 7.60 -1.44
C LEU A 284 30.50 7.02 -0.66
N ASN A 285 30.73 6.22 0.38
CA ASN A 285 29.67 5.77 1.28
C ASN A 285 28.96 6.95 1.96
N THR A 286 29.75 7.91 2.46
CA THR A 286 29.26 9.11 3.13
C THR A 286 28.53 10.01 2.14
N ALA A 287 29.08 10.21 0.94
CA ALA A 287 28.43 10.97 -0.12
C ALA A 287 27.10 10.33 -0.55
N TRP A 288 27.06 9.01 -0.71
CA TRP A 288 25.85 8.27 -1.06
C TRP A 288 24.77 8.39 0.02
N LYS A 289 25.12 8.20 1.30
CA LYS A 289 24.16 8.38 2.41
C LYS A 289 23.59 9.79 2.48
N LYS A 290 24.42 10.81 2.23
CA LYS A 290 23.94 12.21 2.14
C LYS A 290 22.95 12.41 0.99
N ARG A 291 23.14 11.74 -0.14
CA ARG A 291 22.16 11.73 -1.23
C ARG A 291 20.90 10.98 -0.83
N LEU A 292 21.02 9.82 -0.16
CA LEU A 292 19.89 9.08 0.38
C LEU A 292 19.08 9.89 1.42
N ASP A 293 19.68 10.83 2.16
CA ASP A 293 18.94 11.74 3.04
C ASP A 293 17.87 12.52 2.28
N THR A 294 18.17 12.93 1.06
CA THR A 294 17.24 13.69 0.21
C THR A 294 16.08 12.79 -0.24
N TYR A 295 16.38 11.59 -0.72
CA TYR A 295 15.36 10.63 -1.14
C TYR A 295 14.50 10.14 0.03
N ALA A 296 15.11 9.90 1.19
CA ALA A 296 14.41 9.55 2.41
C ALA A 296 13.40 10.63 2.83
N GLY A 297 13.72 11.91 2.65
CA GLY A 297 12.76 13.00 2.89
C GLY A 297 11.50 12.89 2.04
N TYR A 298 11.63 12.54 0.76
CA TYR A 298 10.49 12.33 -0.13
C TYR A 298 9.72 11.03 0.17
N LEU A 299 10.43 9.94 0.47
CA LEU A 299 9.82 8.67 0.84
C LEU A 299 9.09 8.76 2.19
N GLN A 300 9.60 9.55 3.14
CA GLN A 300 8.94 9.85 4.40
C GLN A 300 7.62 10.60 4.18
N GLN A 301 7.61 11.59 3.27
CA GLN A 301 6.37 12.28 2.93
C GLN A 301 5.30 11.34 2.36
N LEU A 302 5.70 10.30 1.64
CA LEU A 302 4.81 9.24 1.16
C LEU A 302 4.32 8.36 2.30
N GLU A 303 5.21 7.97 3.22
CA GLU A 303 4.87 7.21 4.42
C GLU A 303 3.86 7.96 5.31
N ASP A 304 4.10 9.25 5.57
CA ASP A 304 3.22 10.12 6.34
C ASP A 304 1.84 10.27 5.67
N GLY A 305 1.79 10.14 4.34
CA GLY A 305 0.57 10.10 3.55
C GLY A 305 -0.10 8.72 3.48
N GLY A 306 0.43 7.72 4.19
CA GLY A 306 -0.05 6.34 4.17
C GLY A 306 0.21 5.60 2.84
N VAL A 307 1.10 6.12 1.99
CA VAL A 307 1.40 5.53 0.68
C VAL A 307 2.39 4.38 0.85
N THR A 308 2.01 3.18 0.42
CA THR A 308 2.95 2.06 0.25
C THR A 308 3.61 2.14 -1.13
N VAL A 309 4.93 2.08 -1.18
CA VAL A 309 5.71 2.28 -2.41
C VAL A 309 6.41 0.99 -2.82
N LEU A 310 6.17 0.53 -4.04
CA LEU A 310 7.08 -0.40 -4.70
C LEU A 310 8.36 0.37 -5.04
N PHE A 311 9.43 0.16 -4.29
CA PHE A 311 10.70 0.86 -4.51
C PHE A 311 11.65 -0.04 -5.28
N ARG A 312 12.05 0.42 -6.46
CA ARG A 312 12.89 -0.32 -7.41
C ARG A 312 14.21 0.40 -7.67
N PRO A 313 15.16 0.37 -6.73
CA PRO A 313 16.46 1.00 -6.91
C PRO A 313 17.40 0.11 -7.70
N PHE A 314 18.33 0.74 -8.43
CA PHE A 314 19.41 0.06 -9.13
C PHE A 314 18.92 -1.02 -10.10
N HIS A 315 17.81 -0.77 -10.80
CA HIS A 315 17.26 -1.68 -11.81
C HIS A 315 18.26 -1.99 -12.92
N GLU A 316 18.02 -3.09 -13.62
CA GLU A 316 18.88 -3.60 -14.70
C GLU A 316 20.35 -3.85 -14.27
N MET A 317 20.61 -4.13 -12.99
CA MET A 317 21.99 -4.21 -12.47
C MET A 317 22.90 -5.25 -13.12
N ASN A 318 22.34 -6.22 -13.83
CA ASN A 318 23.08 -7.22 -14.59
C ASN A 318 23.60 -6.71 -15.94
N GLN A 319 23.28 -5.48 -16.34
CA GLN A 319 23.92 -4.82 -17.48
C GLN A 319 25.20 -4.09 -17.08
N SER A 320 26.09 -3.79 -18.02
CA SER A 320 27.34 -3.05 -17.74
C SER A 320 27.29 -1.60 -18.25
N VAL A 321 26.12 -0.95 -18.08
CA VAL A 321 25.85 0.40 -18.62
C VAL A 321 25.75 1.44 -17.51
N PHE A 322 25.02 1.14 -16.44
CA PHE A 322 24.85 2.07 -15.32
C PHE A 322 25.99 1.96 -14.31
N TRP A 323 26.32 3.06 -13.63
CA TRP A 323 27.43 3.08 -12.67
C TRP A 323 27.26 2.12 -11.49
N TRP A 324 26.03 1.74 -11.17
CA TRP A 324 25.71 0.75 -10.13
C TRP A 324 25.79 -0.69 -10.60
N ALA A 325 25.84 -0.93 -11.92
CA ALA A 325 25.60 -2.21 -12.55
C ALA A 325 26.91 -2.93 -12.95
N GLY A 326 26.80 -4.15 -13.49
CA GLY A 326 27.93 -4.90 -14.06
C GLY A 326 28.93 -5.45 -13.03
N ARG A 327 28.57 -5.43 -11.74
CA ARG A 327 29.40 -5.93 -10.64
C ARG A 327 28.71 -7.11 -9.95
N PRO A 328 28.95 -8.37 -10.38
CA PRO A 328 28.37 -9.54 -9.74
C PRO A 328 29.05 -9.86 -8.39
N GLY A 329 28.43 -10.75 -7.63
CA GLY A 329 28.94 -11.27 -6.37
C GLY A 329 28.61 -10.41 -5.16
N THR A 330 28.94 -10.93 -3.97
CA THR A 330 28.48 -10.33 -2.70
C THR A 330 28.97 -8.90 -2.47
N ASN A 331 30.15 -8.54 -2.98
CA ASN A 331 30.72 -7.19 -2.87
C ASN A 331 30.42 -6.30 -4.09
N GLY A 332 29.67 -6.83 -5.06
CA GLY A 332 29.22 -6.09 -6.23
C GLY A 332 27.97 -5.27 -5.95
N THR A 333 27.09 -5.11 -6.94
CA THR A 333 25.84 -4.32 -6.81
C THR A 333 24.96 -4.78 -5.66
N ALA A 334 24.99 -6.07 -5.35
CA ALA A 334 24.36 -6.66 -4.17
C ALA A 334 24.72 -5.93 -2.86
N ALA A 335 25.98 -5.51 -2.67
CA ALA A 335 26.39 -4.77 -1.48
C ALA A 335 25.80 -3.35 -1.44
N LEU A 336 25.74 -2.66 -2.58
CA LEU A 336 25.13 -1.32 -2.69
C LEU A 336 23.62 -1.38 -2.43
N TYR A 337 22.95 -2.41 -2.93
CA TYR A 337 21.53 -2.64 -2.65
C TYR A 337 21.28 -2.85 -1.16
N ARG A 338 22.03 -3.76 -0.51
CA ARG A 338 21.92 -3.99 0.94
C ARG A 338 22.16 -2.72 1.76
N LEU A 339 23.22 -1.98 1.42
CA LEU A 339 23.58 -0.73 2.07
C LEU A 339 22.46 0.30 1.98
N THR A 340 21.87 0.46 0.79
CA THR A 340 20.77 1.41 0.56
C THR A 340 19.53 1.00 1.35
N ARG A 341 19.18 -0.28 1.34
CA ARG A 341 18.08 -0.81 2.16
C ARG A 341 18.29 -0.63 3.65
N ASP A 342 19.45 -1.03 4.16
CA ASP A 342 19.73 -0.91 5.59
C ASP A 342 19.77 0.54 6.05
N TYR A 343 20.20 1.47 5.19
CA TYR A 343 20.15 2.89 5.50
C TYR A 343 18.70 3.41 5.53
N LEU A 344 17.91 3.17 4.48
CA LEU A 344 16.52 3.67 4.41
C LEU A 344 15.61 3.03 5.47
N VAL A 345 15.74 1.73 5.72
CA VAL A 345 14.89 1.02 6.68
C VAL A 345 15.42 1.20 8.11
N ASN A 346 16.68 0.83 8.37
CA ASN A 346 17.16 0.76 9.76
C ASN A 346 17.63 2.12 10.30
N THR A 347 18.16 2.99 9.43
CA THR A 347 18.65 4.31 9.86
C THR A 347 17.59 5.41 9.71
N LYS A 348 16.80 5.38 8.63
CA LYS A 348 15.73 6.37 8.41
C LYS A 348 14.37 5.95 8.94
N GLY A 349 14.18 4.66 9.25
CA GLY A 349 12.95 4.17 9.87
C GLY A 349 11.79 4.00 8.90
N LEU A 350 12.02 4.04 7.59
CA LEU A 350 10.97 3.90 6.58
C LEU A 350 10.42 2.46 6.59
N THR A 351 9.10 2.33 6.77
CA THR A 351 8.36 1.06 6.83
C THR A 351 7.43 0.85 5.65
N ASN A 352 7.20 1.87 4.83
CA ASN A 352 6.26 1.86 3.71
C ASN A 352 6.84 1.34 2.37
N LEU A 353 8.06 0.80 2.37
CA LEU A 353 8.76 0.37 1.14
C LEU A 353 8.65 -1.15 0.93
N ILE A 354 8.16 -1.54 -0.24
CA ILE A 354 8.26 -2.90 -0.78
C ILE A 354 9.41 -2.92 -1.77
N TRP A 355 10.39 -3.80 -1.56
CA TRP A 355 11.64 -3.80 -2.31
C TRP A 355 11.54 -4.64 -3.59
N VAL A 356 11.68 -4.00 -4.74
CA VAL A 356 11.66 -4.66 -6.06
C VAL A 356 13.10 -4.84 -6.56
N TRP A 357 13.52 -6.09 -6.69
CA TRP A 357 14.83 -6.46 -7.23
C TRP A 357 14.69 -6.80 -8.72
N ASP A 358 15.22 -5.94 -9.59
CA ASP A 358 14.89 -5.90 -11.01
C ASP A 358 16.10 -6.14 -11.92
N MET A 359 15.99 -7.09 -12.85
CA MET A 359 17.01 -7.51 -13.81
C MET A 359 16.61 -7.15 -15.25
N GLN A 360 17.59 -6.99 -16.13
CA GLN A 360 17.40 -6.94 -17.58
C GLN A 360 17.44 -8.33 -18.23
N ASP A 361 16.72 -8.52 -19.33
CA ASP A 361 16.62 -9.79 -20.06
C ASP A 361 17.77 -10.11 -21.04
N LEU A 362 19.01 -9.73 -20.73
CA LEU A 362 20.17 -9.80 -21.64
C LEU A 362 20.67 -11.21 -22.05
N GLU A 363 20.28 -12.25 -21.32
CA GLU A 363 20.93 -13.56 -21.39
C GLU A 363 20.12 -14.59 -22.19
N SER A 364 20.75 -15.71 -22.50
CA SER A 364 20.06 -16.90 -23.03
C SER A 364 19.41 -17.72 -21.92
N SER A 365 18.49 -18.61 -22.32
CA SER A 365 17.69 -19.44 -21.39
C SER A 365 18.49 -20.29 -20.41
N ASP A 366 19.69 -20.73 -20.79
CA ASP A 366 20.59 -21.55 -19.97
C ASP A 366 21.39 -20.74 -18.94
N LYS A 367 21.45 -19.41 -19.08
CA LYS A 367 22.24 -18.52 -18.22
C LYS A 367 21.42 -17.60 -17.32
N PHE A 368 20.11 -17.43 -17.57
CA PHE A 368 19.26 -16.54 -16.77
C PHE A 368 19.45 -16.74 -15.26
N VAL A 369 19.25 -17.96 -14.76
CA VAL A 369 19.24 -18.22 -13.31
C VAL A 369 20.61 -17.92 -12.69
N SER A 370 21.71 -18.38 -13.31
CA SER A 370 23.06 -18.17 -12.76
C SER A 370 23.49 -16.71 -12.87
N SER A 371 23.19 -16.04 -13.98
CA SER A 371 23.51 -14.62 -14.21
C SER A 371 22.75 -13.74 -13.24
N TRP A 372 21.42 -13.84 -13.16
CA TRP A 372 20.60 -13.04 -12.25
C TRP A 372 20.94 -13.32 -10.78
N SER A 373 21.12 -14.59 -10.39
CA SER A 373 21.46 -14.94 -9.01
C SER A 373 22.80 -14.38 -8.55
N SER A 374 23.72 -14.07 -9.48
CA SER A 374 25.00 -13.45 -9.14
C SER A 374 24.86 -12.02 -8.59
N TYR A 375 23.71 -11.37 -8.81
CA TYR A 375 23.39 -10.03 -8.30
C TYR A 375 22.46 -10.05 -7.08
N ASN A 376 22.06 -11.22 -6.58
CA ASN A 376 21.09 -11.35 -5.50
C ASN A 376 21.63 -10.74 -4.19
N PRO A 377 20.98 -9.71 -3.61
CA PRO A 377 21.45 -9.10 -2.37
C PRO A 377 21.17 -9.96 -1.13
N GLY A 378 20.45 -11.07 -1.28
CA GLY A 378 19.97 -11.96 -0.22
C GLY A 378 18.45 -11.94 -0.16
N SER A 379 17.81 -13.09 0.03
CA SER A 379 16.34 -13.23 -0.05
C SER A 379 15.54 -12.41 0.98
N SER A 380 16.18 -11.94 2.05
CA SER A 380 15.59 -11.05 3.06
C SER A 380 15.65 -9.57 2.68
N TYR A 381 16.38 -9.20 1.62
CA TYR A 381 16.58 -7.81 1.20
C TYR A 381 15.59 -7.34 0.13
N TRP A 382 14.83 -8.22 -0.47
CA TRP A 382 13.85 -7.89 -1.51
C TRP A 382 12.56 -8.68 -1.35
N ASP A 383 11.47 -8.14 -1.87
CA ASP A 383 10.12 -8.66 -1.73
C ASP A 383 9.56 -9.20 -3.05
N ILE A 384 9.91 -8.55 -4.17
CA ILE A 384 9.45 -8.90 -5.52
C ILE A 384 10.67 -9.03 -6.42
N PHE A 385 10.72 -10.09 -7.23
CA PHE A 385 11.67 -10.19 -8.33
C PHE A 385 11.02 -9.62 -9.60
N ALA A 386 11.71 -8.75 -10.31
CA ALA A 386 11.19 -8.18 -11.54
C ALA A 386 12.19 -8.34 -12.70
N LEU A 387 11.65 -8.33 -13.91
CA LEU A 387 12.40 -8.50 -15.14
C LEU A 387 11.96 -7.45 -16.15
N ASP A 388 12.89 -6.61 -16.58
CA ASP A 388 12.75 -5.75 -17.74
C ASP A 388 12.92 -6.60 -19.01
N ILE A 389 11.96 -6.48 -19.94
CA ILE A 389 11.86 -7.34 -21.13
C ILE A 389 11.83 -6.49 -22.39
N TYR A 390 12.98 -6.40 -23.06
CA TYR A 390 13.12 -5.68 -24.32
C TYR A 390 13.70 -6.51 -25.46
N ASN A 391 14.24 -7.70 -25.19
CA ASN A 391 14.71 -8.57 -26.26
C ASN A 391 13.58 -8.95 -27.23
N PRO A 392 13.85 -9.07 -28.55
CA PRO A 392 12.82 -9.30 -29.57
C PRO A 392 11.99 -10.59 -29.43
N ASP A 393 12.41 -11.53 -28.58
CA ASP A 393 11.68 -12.76 -28.25
C ASP A 393 10.63 -12.54 -27.14
N PHE A 394 10.64 -11.36 -26.50
CA PHE A 394 9.68 -10.89 -25.51
C PHE A 394 9.43 -11.90 -24.38
N PHE A 395 8.17 -12.32 -24.18
CA PHE A 395 7.68 -13.05 -23.02
C PHE A 395 7.83 -14.57 -23.15
N THR A 396 9.06 -15.08 -23.31
CA THR A 396 9.26 -16.52 -23.47
C THR A 396 8.99 -17.31 -22.19
N THR A 397 8.54 -18.57 -22.34
CA THR A 397 8.37 -19.50 -21.21
C THR A 397 9.66 -19.73 -20.43
N ALA A 398 10.82 -19.63 -21.09
CA ALA A 398 12.13 -19.76 -20.44
C ALA A 398 12.38 -18.62 -19.44
N LYS A 399 12.15 -17.35 -19.83
CA LYS A 399 12.26 -16.19 -18.95
C LYS A 399 11.31 -16.31 -17.76
N TYR A 400 10.05 -16.67 -18.00
CA TYR A 400 9.06 -16.88 -16.96
C TYR A 400 9.48 -17.96 -15.94
N ASN A 401 9.92 -19.13 -16.40
CA ASN A 401 10.35 -20.22 -15.52
C ASN A 401 11.63 -19.87 -14.75
N ALA A 402 12.57 -19.14 -15.39
CA ALA A 402 13.76 -18.65 -14.72
C ALA A 402 13.41 -17.63 -13.62
N ALA A 403 12.50 -16.70 -13.89
CA ALA A 403 12.02 -15.73 -12.91
C ALA A 403 11.37 -16.42 -11.71
N LEU A 404 10.52 -17.43 -11.94
CA LEU A 404 9.93 -18.23 -10.87
C LEU A 404 10.99 -18.96 -10.02
N THR A 405 12.04 -19.48 -10.67
CA THR A 405 13.13 -20.18 -9.99
C THR A 405 13.91 -19.22 -9.10
N VAL A 406 14.27 -18.05 -9.62
CA VAL A 406 15.01 -17.01 -8.87
C VAL A 406 14.16 -16.43 -7.74
N ALA A 407 12.86 -16.23 -7.97
CA ALA A 407 11.96 -15.66 -6.99
C ALA A 407 11.74 -16.58 -5.77
N GLY A 408 11.91 -17.89 -5.92
CA GLY A 408 11.83 -18.84 -4.80
C GLY A 408 10.49 -18.79 -4.05
N GLY A 409 9.39 -18.51 -4.76
CA GLY A 409 8.04 -18.39 -4.18
C GLY A 409 7.62 -16.96 -3.82
N LYS A 410 8.50 -15.96 -3.93
CA LYS A 410 8.12 -14.54 -3.91
C LYS A 410 7.41 -14.15 -5.23
N PRO A 411 6.65 -13.04 -5.26
CA PRO A 411 6.05 -12.55 -6.49
C PRO A 411 7.10 -12.25 -7.56
N ILE A 412 6.73 -12.50 -8.83
CA ILE A 412 7.49 -12.07 -10.00
C ILE A 412 6.74 -10.98 -10.74
N ALA A 413 7.44 -10.08 -11.41
CA ALA A 413 6.83 -9.02 -12.22
C ALA A 413 7.59 -8.75 -13.53
N ILE A 414 6.89 -8.18 -14.51
CA ILE A 414 7.51 -7.56 -15.68
C ILE A 414 7.76 -6.11 -15.28
N GLY A 415 9.02 -5.80 -14.97
CA GLY A 415 9.46 -4.50 -14.44
C GLY A 415 9.22 -3.40 -15.46
N GLU A 416 9.57 -3.67 -16.71
CA GLU A 416 9.42 -2.79 -17.86
C GLU A 416 9.24 -3.61 -19.14
N CYS A 417 8.52 -3.04 -20.11
CA CYS A 417 8.44 -3.56 -21.46
C CYS A 417 7.99 -2.47 -22.44
N ALA A 418 8.48 -2.52 -23.68
CA ALA A 418 7.90 -1.75 -24.79
C ALA A 418 6.68 -2.48 -25.36
N LYS A 419 6.81 -3.77 -25.72
CA LYS A 419 5.69 -4.62 -26.11
C LYS A 419 4.89 -5.01 -24.89
N LEU A 420 3.59 -4.71 -24.83
CA LEU A 420 2.75 -5.19 -23.73
C LEU A 420 2.50 -6.72 -23.85
N PRO A 421 2.50 -7.47 -22.74
CA PRO A 421 2.16 -8.88 -22.77
C PRO A 421 0.68 -9.06 -23.14
N SER A 422 0.42 -9.76 -24.24
CA SER A 422 -0.95 -10.03 -24.69
C SER A 422 -1.77 -10.77 -23.62
N PRO A 423 -3.11 -10.68 -23.65
CA PRO A 423 -3.97 -11.43 -22.73
C PRO A 423 -3.69 -12.94 -22.72
N SER A 424 -3.36 -13.52 -23.88
CA SER A 424 -2.98 -14.94 -24.01
C SER A 424 -1.64 -15.26 -23.34
N VAL A 425 -0.66 -14.37 -23.43
CA VAL A 425 0.63 -14.53 -22.72
C VAL A 425 0.40 -14.51 -21.21
N LEU A 426 -0.37 -13.54 -20.71
CA LEU A 426 -0.68 -13.43 -19.28
C LEU A 426 -1.50 -14.61 -18.77
N ALA A 427 -2.40 -15.16 -19.58
CA ALA A 427 -3.13 -16.39 -19.25
C ALA A 427 -2.21 -17.61 -19.14
N ALA A 428 -1.20 -17.70 -20.02
CA ALA A 428 -0.19 -18.77 -19.98
C ALA A 428 0.87 -18.56 -18.88
N GLN A 429 1.05 -17.33 -18.41
CA GLN A 429 2.06 -16.93 -17.42
C GLN A 429 1.41 -16.17 -16.22
N PRO A 430 0.46 -16.78 -15.50
CA PRO A 430 -0.43 -16.07 -14.58
C PRO A 430 0.26 -15.55 -13.31
N LYS A 431 1.51 -15.94 -13.05
CA LYS A 431 2.24 -15.53 -11.84
C LYS A 431 2.91 -14.16 -11.94
N TRP A 432 2.88 -13.52 -13.12
CA TRP A 432 3.23 -12.10 -13.20
C TRP A 432 2.27 -11.27 -12.34
N ALA A 433 2.80 -10.71 -11.26
CA ALA A 433 2.07 -9.90 -10.29
C ALA A 433 1.62 -8.59 -10.91
N PHE A 434 2.56 -7.91 -11.58
CA PHE A 434 2.30 -6.77 -12.42
C PHE A 434 3.13 -6.83 -13.71
N ALA A 435 2.72 -6.04 -14.69
CA ALA A 435 3.47 -5.71 -15.88
C ALA A 435 3.38 -4.20 -16.13
N MET A 436 4.49 -3.57 -16.50
CA MET A 436 4.52 -2.11 -16.68
C MET A 436 5.08 -1.74 -18.06
N GLY A 437 4.32 -0.92 -18.79
CA GLY A 437 4.76 -0.33 -20.05
C GLY A 437 5.73 0.83 -19.83
N TRP A 438 6.72 0.96 -20.71
CA TRP A 438 7.70 2.06 -20.66
C TRP A 438 7.22 3.28 -21.45
N SER A 439 6.45 4.15 -20.80
CA SER A 439 6.14 5.51 -21.29
C SER A 439 5.67 5.54 -22.75
N GLU A 440 6.23 6.42 -23.60
CA GLU A 440 5.82 6.54 -24.99
C GLU A 440 6.11 5.28 -25.82
N TRP A 441 7.04 4.42 -25.42
CA TRP A 441 7.39 3.22 -26.20
C TRP A 441 6.25 2.20 -26.28
N VAL A 442 5.24 2.36 -25.44
CA VAL A 442 4.01 1.56 -25.51
C VAL A 442 3.21 1.90 -26.78
N TYR A 443 3.18 3.15 -27.23
CA TYR A 443 2.27 3.61 -28.29
C TYR A 443 2.95 4.45 -29.39
N GLU A 444 4.20 4.83 -29.23
CA GLU A 444 5.02 5.50 -30.24
C GLU A 444 6.10 4.55 -30.78
N PRO A 445 6.38 4.57 -32.10
CA PRO A 445 7.44 3.76 -32.67
C PRO A 445 8.83 4.16 -32.15
N ILE A 446 9.65 3.17 -31.78
CA ILE A 446 11.07 3.38 -31.44
C ILE A 446 11.91 3.03 -32.66
N ASN A 447 12.68 3.97 -33.18
CA ASN A 447 13.54 3.72 -34.36
C ASN A 447 12.80 3.08 -35.55
N GLY A 448 11.52 3.44 -35.72
CA GLY A 448 10.64 2.90 -36.78
C GLY A 448 9.98 1.55 -36.47
N VAL A 449 10.17 1.00 -35.27
CA VAL A 449 9.53 -0.24 -34.80
C VAL A 449 8.33 0.12 -33.92
N GLU A 450 7.14 -0.24 -34.38
CA GLU A 450 5.91 -0.19 -33.58
C GLU A 450 5.80 -1.48 -32.76
N TYR A 451 5.78 -1.36 -31.43
CA TYR A 451 5.65 -2.51 -30.54
C TYR A 451 4.19 -2.88 -30.32
N ASN A 452 3.31 -1.90 -30.14
CA ASN A 452 1.88 -2.14 -29.97
C ASN A 452 1.07 -1.23 -30.85
N THR A 453 0.08 -1.80 -31.51
CA THR A 453 -1.01 -1.00 -32.08
C THR A 453 -1.97 -0.57 -30.96
N ASP A 454 -2.65 0.55 -31.18
CA ASP A 454 -3.79 1.01 -30.38
C ASP A 454 -4.82 -0.09 -30.06
N ALA A 455 -5.09 -0.97 -31.02
CA ALA A 455 -6.01 -2.09 -30.85
C ALA A 455 -5.48 -3.15 -29.88
N GLU A 456 -4.18 -3.45 -29.92
CA GLU A 456 -3.52 -4.36 -28.98
C GLU A 456 -3.49 -3.77 -27.56
N ILE A 457 -3.19 -2.48 -27.42
CA ILE A 457 -3.22 -1.80 -26.12
C ILE A 457 -4.63 -1.88 -25.52
N ARG A 458 -5.66 -1.56 -26.31
CA ARG A 458 -7.07 -1.72 -25.88
C ARG A 458 -7.40 -3.17 -25.52
N ALA A 459 -6.93 -4.15 -26.29
CA ALA A 459 -7.17 -5.56 -25.99
C ALA A 459 -6.58 -5.99 -24.64
N VAL A 460 -5.38 -5.50 -24.28
CA VAL A 460 -4.77 -5.76 -22.96
C VAL A 460 -5.60 -5.12 -21.84
N TYR A 461 -5.91 -3.82 -21.95
CA TYR A 461 -6.58 -3.07 -20.89
C TYR A 461 -8.06 -3.44 -20.65
N HIS A 462 -8.68 -4.18 -21.57
CA HIS A 462 -10.07 -4.68 -21.44
C HIS A 462 -10.14 -6.19 -21.23
N ALA A 463 -9.00 -6.88 -21.07
CA ALA A 463 -8.98 -8.32 -20.84
C ALA A 463 -9.34 -8.67 -19.38
N SER A 464 -10.12 -9.74 -19.18
CA SER A 464 -10.59 -10.15 -17.85
C SER A 464 -9.49 -10.69 -16.92
N ASN A 465 -8.31 -11.00 -17.45
CA ASN A 465 -7.13 -11.45 -16.71
C ASN A 465 -6.07 -10.33 -16.55
N VAL A 466 -6.46 -9.08 -16.79
CA VAL A 466 -5.66 -7.88 -16.57
C VAL A 466 -6.42 -6.99 -15.60
N ILE A 467 -5.73 -6.44 -14.61
CA ILE A 467 -6.35 -5.62 -13.57
C ILE A 467 -6.00 -4.16 -13.84
N THR A 468 -7.03 -3.36 -14.11
CA THR A 468 -6.96 -1.89 -14.17
C THR A 468 -7.35 -1.26 -12.82
N LYS A 469 -7.13 0.04 -12.65
CA LYS A 469 -7.26 0.71 -11.34
C LYS A 469 -8.61 0.46 -10.66
N ASP A 470 -9.69 0.47 -11.42
CA ASP A 470 -11.06 0.34 -10.88
C ASP A 470 -11.40 -1.08 -10.43
N GLU A 471 -10.51 -2.05 -10.71
CA GLU A 471 -10.63 -3.46 -10.34
C GLU A 471 -9.72 -3.82 -9.14
N LEU A 472 -8.91 -2.87 -8.66
CA LEU A 472 -8.13 -3.05 -7.45
C LEU A 472 -9.05 -3.10 -6.21
N PRO A 473 -8.71 -3.92 -5.19
CA PRO A 473 -9.36 -3.83 -3.91
C PRO A 473 -9.01 -2.49 -3.24
N LYS A 474 -9.66 -2.20 -2.11
CA LYS A 474 -9.19 -1.11 -1.24
C LYS A 474 -7.83 -1.51 -0.67
N LEU A 475 -6.79 -0.77 -1.03
CA LEU A 475 -5.41 -0.95 -0.53
C LEU A 475 -5.10 -0.06 0.68
N LYS A 476 -6.05 0.81 1.06
CA LYS A 476 -5.99 1.78 2.15
C LYS A 476 -7.31 1.90 2.89
#